data_AF-A0A916HFK1-F1
#
_entry.id   AF-A0A916HFK1-F1
#
_cell.length_a   1.000
_cell.length_b   1.000
_cell.length_c   1.000
_cell.angle_alpha   90.00
_cell.angle_beta   90.00
_cell.angle_gamma   90.00
#
_symmetry.space_group_name_H-M   'P 1'
#
loop_
_entity.id
_entity.type
_entity.pdbx_description
1 polymer ?
#
loop_
_entity_poly.entity_id
_entity_poly.type
_entity_poly.pdbx_seq_one_letter_code
_entity_poly.pdbx_strand_id
1 'polypeptide(L)'
;MMGYLRVATHPAIFDRPLSPDEAMANIEMLLNLPQVRFLSEEEGFWNAYRTTTAEVPTRGNLVVDAHLAALLRQHGVKTLYTHDRDFLKFSFLDVRDPLS
;
A
#
# COMPACT_ATOMS: atom_id res chain seq x y z
N MET A 1 3.41 -5.66 1.08
CA MET A 1 4.37 -6.79 1.12
C MET A 1 5.51 -6.64 0.13
N MET A 2 5.25 -6.68 -1.18
CA MET A 2 6.32 -6.77 -2.20
C MET A 2 7.24 -5.54 -2.21
N GLY A 3 6.69 -4.35 -1.96
CA GLY A 3 7.51 -3.13 -1.78
C GLY A 3 8.50 -3.24 -0.62
N TYR A 4 8.11 -3.86 0.50
CA TYR A 4 9.01 -4.10 1.63
C TYR A 4 10.11 -5.10 1.25
N LEU A 5 9.76 -6.26 0.67
CA LEU A 5 10.75 -7.25 0.23
C LEU A 5 11.75 -6.63 -0.76
N ARG A 6 11.26 -5.86 -1.73
CA ARG A 6 12.09 -5.17 -2.73
C ARG A 6 13.08 -4.22 -2.08
N VAL A 7 12.69 -3.50 -1.04
CA VAL A 7 13.51 -2.47 -0.40
C VAL A 7 14.44 -3.08 0.65
N ALA A 8 13.92 -3.91 1.55
CA ALA A 8 14.66 -4.49 2.67
C ALA A 8 15.79 -5.42 2.25
N THR A 9 15.69 -6.03 1.07
CA THR A 9 16.72 -6.93 0.51
C THR A 9 17.65 -6.24 -0.50
N HIS A 10 17.51 -4.92 -0.71
CA HIS A 10 18.21 -4.22 -1.78
C HIS A 10 19.61 -3.72 -1.36
N PRO A 11 20.71 -4.24 -1.94
CA PRO A 11 22.07 -3.87 -1.54
C PRO A 11 22.47 -2.43 -1.90
N ALA A 12 21.78 -1.80 -2.86
CA ALA A 12 22.00 -0.38 -3.17
C ALA A 12 21.24 0.59 -2.25
N ILE A 13 20.33 0.09 -1.40
CA ILE A 13 19.56 0.93 -0.45
C ILE A 13 20.14 0.79 0.95
N PHE A 14 20.54 -0.42 1.35
CA PHE A 14 21.09 -0.70 2.67
C PHE A 14 22.50 -1.26 2.58
N ASP A 15 23.40 -0.78 3.46
CA ASP A 15 24.77 -1.30 3.58
C ASP A 15 24.81 -2.78 3.99
N ARG A 16 23.77 -3.24 4.69
CA ARG A 16 23.56 -4.62 5.12
C ARG A 16 22.08 -4.98 4.88
N PRO A 17 21.69 -5.34 3.65
CA PRO A 17 20.32 -5.72 3.36
C PRO A 17 19.98 -7.01 4.09
N LEU A 18 18.70 -7.20 4.41
CA LEU A 18 18.21 -8.49 4.88
C LEU A 18 18.34 -9.54 3.78
N SER A 19 18.57 -10.80 4.17
CA SER A 19 18.32 -11.93 3.28
C SER A 19 16.82 -12.02 2.93
N PRO A 20 16.46 -12.68 1.81
CA PRO A 20 15.06 -12.94 1.48
C PRO A 20 14.29 -13.63 2.61
N ASP A 21 14.90 -14.62 3.28
CA ASP A 21 14.27 -15.39 4.35
C ASP A 21 14.02 -14.53 5.60
N GLU A 22 14.98 -13.69 6.00
CA GLU A 22 14.78 -12.74 7.12
C GLU A 22 13.67 -11.73 6.80
N ALA A 23 13.62 -11.23 5.57
CA ALA A 23 12.59 -10.29 5.16
C ALA A 23 11.18 -10.96 5.12
N MET A 24 11.10 -12.22 4.67
CA MET A 24 9.86 -13.00 4.73
C MET A 24 9.42 -13.27 6.18
N ALA A 25 10.35 -13.62 7.07
CA ALA A 25 10.05 -13.83 8.48
C ALA A 25 9.44 -12.57 9.14
N ASN A 26 9.97 -11.37 8.83
CA ASN A 26 9.41 -10.11 9.32
C ASN A 26 7.96 -9.89 8.86
N ILE A 27 7.64 -10.27 7.62
CA ILE A 27 6.27 -10.21 7.09
C ILE A 27 5.36 -11.19 7.85
N GLU A 28 5.79 -12.43 8.03
CA GLU A 28 5.01 -13.44 8.74
C GLU A 28 4.72 -13.02 10.18
N MET A 29 5.70 -12.42 10.87
CA MET A 29 5.50 -11.86 12.21
C MET A 29 4.38 -10.82 12.23
N LEU A 30 4.31 -9.92 11.26
CA LEU A 30 3.25 -8.92 11.17
C LEU A 30 1.88 -9.56 10.89
N LEU A 31 1.83 -10.53 9.97
CA LEU A 31 0.57 -11.22 9.62
C LEU A 31 0.01 -12.06 10.77
N ASN A 32 0.87 -12.52 11.67
CA ASN A 32 0.45 -13.29 12.86
C ASN A 32 -0.12 -12.41 13.99
N LEU A 33 -0.10 -11.08 13.87
CA LEU A 33 -0.70 -10.19 14.86
C LEU A 33 -2.23 -10.17 14.72
N PRO A 34 -3.00 -10.29 15.83
CA PRO A 34 -4.47 -10.40 15.77
C PRO A 34 -5.16 -9.14 15.21
N GLN A 35 -4.52 -7.98 15.31
CA GLN A 35 -5.02 -6.71 14.79
C GLN A 35 -4.64 -6.44 13.32
N VAL A 36 -3.85 -7.32 12.69
CA VAL A 36 -3.40 -7.15 11.30
C VAL A 36 -4.29 -7.95 10.37
N ARG A 37 -4.61 -7.37 9.22
CA ARG A 37 -5.36 -8.03 8.15
C ARG A 37 -4.64 -7.83 6.83
N PHE A 38 -4.60 -8.89 6.03
CA PHE A 38 -4.13 -8.83 4.66
C PHE A 38 -5.28 -8.38 3.76
N LEU A 39 -5.03 -7.35 2.95
CA LEU A 39 -5.98 -6.89 1.93
C LEU A 39 -5.54 -7.41 0.56
N SER A 40 -6.48 -8.03 -0.14
CA SER A 40 -6.30 -8.49 -1.53
C SER A 40 -7.43 -7.99 -2.40
N GLU A 41 -7.23 -7.98 -3.71
CA GLU A 41 -8.33 -7.74 -4.64
C GLU A 41 -9.41 -8.80 -4.43
N GLU A 42 -10.66 -8.34 -4.33
CA GLU A 42 -11.82 -9.22 -4.30
C GLU A 42 -12.68 -9.02 -5.56
N GLU A 43 -13.73 -9.82 -5.70
CA GLU A 43 -14.71 -9.63 -6.77
C GLU A 43 -15.22 -8.18 -6.80
N GLY A 44 -15.31 -7.60 -8.00
CA GLY A 44 -15.69 -6.21 -8.18
C GLY A 44 -14.55 -5.19 -8.02
N PHE A 45 -13.31 -5.61 -7.78
CA PHE A 45 -12.15 -4.70 -7.65
C PHE A 45 -12.03 -3.72 -8.81
N TRP A 46 -12.19 -4.19 -10.06
CA TRP A 46 -12.11 -3.33 -11.23
C TRP A 46 -13.12 -2.16 -11.19
N ASN A 47 -14.31 -2.39 -10.63
CA ASN A 47 -15.29 -1.33 -10.47
C ASN A 47 -14.88 -0.32 -9.39
N ALA A 48 -14.31 -0.80 -8.28
CA ALA A 48 -13.73 0.06 -7.24
C ALA A 48 -12.55 0.89 -7.80
N TYR A 49 -11.70 0.28 -8.63
CA TYR A 49 -10.60 0.97 -9.31
C TYR A 49 -11.12 2.07 -10.24
N ARG A 50 -12.04 1.76 -11.15
CA ARG A 50 -12.66 2.77 -12.04
C ARG A 50 -13.28 3.93 -11.27
N THR A 51 -13.95 3.62 -10.15
CA THR A 51 -14.55 4.65 -9.29
C THR A 51 -13.48 5.51 -8.63
N THR A 52 -12.39 4.89 -8.17
CA THR A 52 -11.26 5.57 -7.52
C THR A 52 -10.53 6.50 -8.48
N THR A 53 -10.40 6.11 -9.75
CA THR A 53 -9.69 6.87 -10.78
C THR A 53 -10.58 7.78 -11.62
N ALA A 54 -11.90 7.85 -11.35
CA ALA A 54 -12.85 8.58 -12.19
C ALA A 54 -12.54 10.08 -12.27
N GLU A 55 -12.12 10.68 -11.15
CA GLU A 55 -11.80 12.11 -11.04
C GLU A 55 -10.30 12.37 -10.85
N VAL A 56 -9.50 11.30 -10.75
CA VAL A 56 -8.05 11.37 -10.57
C VAL A 56 -7.39 10.91 -11.86
N PRO A 57 -6.82 11.80 -12.69
CA PRO A 57 -6.17 11.44 -13.95
C PRO A 57 -4.95 10.55 -13.70
N THR A 58 -5.21 9.25 -13.65
CA THR A 58 -4.28 8.23 -13.19
C THR A 58 -3.44 7.73 -14.36
N ARG A 59 -2.12 7.92 -14.28
CA ARG A 59 -1.16 7.51 -15.31
C ARG A 59 0.24 7.36 -14.74
N GLY A 60 1.07 6.54 -15.40
CA GLY A 60 2.46 6.32 -15.02
C GLY A 60 2.58 5.84 -13.57
N ASN A 61 3.44 6.49 -12.80
CA ASN A 61 3.73 6.11 -11.41
C ASN A 61 2.47 6.10 -10.52
N LEU A 62 1.48 6.95 -10.80
CA LEU A 62 0.25 7.06 -10.00
C LEU A 62 -0.65 5.82 -10.11
N VAL A 63 -0.45 4.95 -11.11
CA VAL A 63 -1.24 3.72 -11.28
C VAL A 63 -1.10 2.79 -10.07
N VAL A 64 0.08 2.71 -9.48
CA VAL A 64 0.34 1.85 -8.31
C VAL A 64 -0.36 2.42 -7.07
N ASP A 65 -0.30 3.73 -6.86
CA ASP A 65 -0.98 4.37 -5.72
C ASP A 65 -2.50 4.32 -5.88
N ALA A 66 -3.01 4.49 -7.11
CA ALA A 66 -4.42 4.32 -7.42
C ALA A 66 -4.91 2.89 -7.20
N HIS A 67 -4.06 1.89 -7.49
CA HIS A 67 -4.36 0.49 -7.18
C HIS A 67 -4.51 0.29 -5.68
N LEU A 68 -3.56 0.80 -4.88
CA LEU A 68 -3.65 0.75 -3.42
C LEU A 68 -4.88 1.51 -2.89
N ALA A 69 -5.14 2.72 -3.39
CA ALA A 69 -6.33 3.49 -3.00
C ALA A 69 -7.62 2.72 -3.34
N ALA A 70 -7.70 2.09 -4.51
CA ALA A 70 -8.85 1.28 -4.90
C ALA A 70 -9.04 0.06 -3.98
N LEU A 71 -7.95 -0.56 -3.56
CA LEU A 71 -7.96 -1.66 -2.60
C LEU A 71 -8.50 -1.19 -1.24
N LEU A 72 -8.01 -0.05 -0.73
CA LEU A 72 -8.52 0.56 0.50
C LEU A 72 -10.02 0.87 0.38
N ARG A 73 -10.45 1.40 -0.77
CA ARG A 73 -11.87 1.66 -1.06
C ARG A 73 -12.71 0.39 -1.04
N GLN A 74 -12.26 -0.68 -1.69
CA GLN A 74 -12.98 -1.96 -1.74
C GLN A 74 -13.18 -2.52 -0.32
N HIS A 75 -12.18 -2.39 0.54
CA HIS A 75 -12.20 -2.86 1.92
C HIS A 75 -12.80 -1.86 2.91
N GLY A 76 -13.38 -0.76 2.44
CA GLY A 76 -14.02 0.25 3.30
C GLY A 76 -13.06 1.03 4.20
N VAL A 77 -11.76 0.97 3.94
CA VAL A 77 -10.73 1.70 4.68
C VAL A 77 -10.71 3.16 4.23
N LYS A 78 -10.88 4.06 5.20
CA LYS A 78 -10.90 5.51 4.96
C LYS A 78 -9.63 6.20 5.43
N THR A 79 -9.01 5.74 6.51
CA THR A 79 -7.81 6.38 7.05
C THR A 79 -6.56 5.68 6.55
N LEU A 80 -5.65 6.43 5.96
CA LEU A 80 -4.34 5.95 5.52
C LEU A 80 -3.24 6.73 6.24
N TYR A 81 -2.40 6.01 6.98
CA TYR A 81 -1.18 6.60 7.53
C TYR A 81 -0.05 6.46 6.52
N THR A 82 0.45 7.57 5.99
CA THR A 82 1.54 7.60 5.00
C THR A 82 2.21 8.97 4.96
N HIS A 83 3.49 9.01 4.62
CA HIS A 83 4.20 10.26 4.31
C HIS A 83 4.09 10.62 2.80
N ASP A 84 3.52 9.74 1.99
CA ASP A 84 3.33 9.99 0.56
C ASP A 84 2.11 10.88 0.31
N ARG A 85 2.38 12.11 -0.11
CA ARG A 85 1.38 13.15 -0.37
C ARG A 85 0.57 12.89 -1.64
N ASP A 86 0.97 11.97 -2.51
CA ASP A 86 0.18 11.64 -3.69
C ASP A 86 -1.18 11.04 -3.33
N PHE A 87 -1.32 10.44 -2.15
CA PHE A 87 -2.60 9.93 -1.66
C PHE A 87 -3.62 11.03 -1.34
N LEU A 88 -3.19 12.29 -1.17
CA LEU A 88 -4.10 13.44 -1.02
C LEU A 88 -4.95 13.69 -2.27
N LYS A 89 -4.58 13.11 -3.43
CA LYS A 89 -5.38 13.17 -4.67
C LYS A 89 -6.68 12.36 -4.57
N PHE A 90 -6.77 11.39 -3.66
CA PHE A 90 -7.95 10.53 -3.49
C PHE A 90 -8.84 11.06 -2.35
N SER A 91 -9.85 11.85 -2.71
CA SER A 91 -10.69 12.60 -1.76
C SER A 91 -11.46 11.77 -0.72
N PHE A 92 -11.63 10.47 -0.94
CA PHE A 92 -12.29 9.60 0.03
C PHE A 92 -11.38 9.16 1.19
N LEU A 93 -10.06 9.38 1.08
CA LEU A 93 -9.08 9.04 2.10
C LEU A 93 -8.86 10.20 3.08
N ASP A 94 -8.87 9.86 4.38
CA ASP A 94 -8.29 10.63 5.47
C ASP A 94 -6.80 10.26 5.57
N VAL A 95 -5.95 11.04 4.91
CA VAL A 95 -4.50 10.81 4.86
C VAL A 95 -3.84 11.49 6.07
N ARG A 96 -3.11 10.70 6.86
CA ARG A 96 -2.40 11.16 8.06
C ARG A 96 -0.92 10.89 7.94
N ASP A 97 -0.10 11.91 8.18
CA ASP A 97 1.34 11.72 8.27
C ASP A 97 1.70 11.22 9.67
N PRO A 98 2.28 10.01 9.83
CA PRO A 98 2.68 9.51 11.14
C PRO A 98 3.96 10.16 11.69
N LEU A 99 4.67 10.97 10.88
CA LEU A 99 5.95 11.59 11.24
C LEU A 99 5.86 13.10 11.47
N SER A 100 4.66 13.68 11.34
CA SER A 100 4.39 15.11 11.60
C SER A 100 4.17 15.43 13.07
#